data_AF-A0A811Q692-F1
#
_entry.id   AF-A0A811Q692-F1
#
_cell.length_a   1.000
_cell.length_b   1.000
_cell.length_c   1.000
_cell.angle_alpha   90.00
_cell.angle_beta   90.00
_cell.angle_gamma   90.00
#
_symmetry.space_group_name_H-M   'P 1'
#
loop_
_entity.id
_entity.type
_entity.pdbx_description
1 polymer ?
#
loop_
_entity_poly.entity_id
_entity_poly.type
_entity_poly.pdbx_seq_one_letter_code
_entity_poly.pdbx_strand_id
1 'polypeptide(L)'
;MRNYFWLDFHQLNNIYRYKTEEYSHTAVNKFNVIPDSIPDWVFDFMPCRGGYFLGNVSPAMMDFRWFALGNCIAIVSSLATPEQSVAIMDLIEEKWDELVGEMPLKICYPALENHEWRIITGCDPKNTRWSYHNGGSWPVLLWLLTAACIKTGRPQMAKRAIELAESRLLKDGWPEYYDGKLGRFVGKQARKFQTWSIAGYLVARMMLEDPSTLMMISMEEDRPVKPTMRRSASWNA
;
A
#
# COMPACT_ATOMS: atom_id res chain seq x y z
N MET A 1 7.89 -3.65 11.82
CA MET A 1 7.46 -3.10 10.51
C MET A 1 8.53 -3.32 9.46
N ARG A 2 9.63 -2.54 9.42
CA ARG A 2 10.65 -2.58 8.35
C ARG A 2 11.22 -3.96 8.00
N ASN A 3 11.34 -4.88 8.96
CA ASN A 3 11.91 -6.21 8.72
C ASN A 3 10.89 -7.28 8.32
N TYR A 4 9.70 -7.27 8.93
CA TYR A 4 8.75 -8.38 8.83
C TYR A 4 7.57 -8.09 7.91
N PHE A 5 7.18 -6.83 7.77
CA PHE A 5 6.10 -6.42 6.87
C PHE A 5 6.63 -6.05 5.49
N TRP A 6 7.92 -5.75 5.34
CA TRP A 6 8.48 -5.38 4.05
C TRP A 6 8.54 -6.59 3.12
N LEU A 7 8.06 -6.40 1.90
CA LEU A 7 8.12 -7.39 0.83
C LEU A 7 8.61 -6.72 -0.46
N ASP A 8 9.73 -7.23 -0.96
CA ASP A 8 10.24 -6.98 -2.31
C ASP A 8 10.55 -8.34 -2.97
N PHE A 9 11.02 -8.34 -4.21
CA PHE A 9 11.35 -9.57 -4.94
C PHE A 9 12.34 -10.48 -4.19
N HIS A 10 13.36 -9.89 -3.56
CA HIS A 10 14.35 -10.65 -2.81
C HIS A 10 13.75 -11.29 -1.56
N GLN A 11 12.96 -10.54 -0.81
CA GLN A 11 12.29 -11.04 0.38
C GLN A 11 11.22 -12.08 0.04
N LEU A 12 10.48 -11.91 -1.06
CA LEU A 12 9.54 -12.92 -1.56
C LEU A 12 10.26 -14.23 -1.89
N ASN A 13 11.40 -14.17 -2.58
CA ASN A 13 12.22 -15.35 -2.87
C ASN A 13 12.74 -16.04 -1.60
N ASN A 14 13.03 -15.29 -0.53
CA ASN A 14 13.39 -15.87 0.76
C ASN A 14 12.21 -16.58 1.42
N ILE A 15 11.03 -15.93 1.48
CA ILE A 15 9.82 -16.50 2.09
C ILE A 15 9.37 -17.76 1.35
N TYR A 16 9.44 -17.75 0.01
CA TYR A 16 9.17 -18.91 -0.84
C TYR A 16 10.03 -20.14 -0.50
N ARG A 17 11.20 -19.93 0.12
CA ARG A 17 12.17 -20.98 0.46
C ARG A 17 12.22 -21.27 1.97
N TYR A 18 11.27 -20.74 2.74
CA TYR A 18 11.25 -20.97 4.18
C TYR A 18 11.13 -22.46 4.51
N LYS A 19 11.81 -22.84 5.59
CA LYS A 19 11.50 -24.08 6.29
C LYS A 19 10.40 -23.79 7.29
N THR A 20 9.59 -24.81 7.55
CA THR A 20 8.47 -24.76 8.49
C THR A 20 8.86 -25.47 9.80
N GLU A 21 8.01 -25.31 10.82
CA GLU A 21 8.17 -25.93 12.15
C GLU A 21 9.48 -25.55 12.87
N GLU A 22 10.01 -24.37 12.59
CA GLU A 22 11.21 -23.88 13.27
C GLU A 22 10.89 -23.48 14.72
N TYR A 23 11.52 -24.15 15.68
CA TYR A 23 11.38 -23.86 17.10
C TYR A 23 12.71 -23.41 17.72
N SER A 24 13.04 -22.12 17.56
CA SER A 24 14.18 -21.50 18.25
C SER A 24 14.14 -19.96 18.24
N HIS A 25 14.90 -19.33 19.12
CA HIS A 25 15.13 -17.87 19.07
C HIS A 25 15.92 -17.41 17.83
N THR A 26 16.61 -18.33 17.15
CA THR A 26 17.39 -18.07 15.93
C THR A 26 16.66 -18.47 14.65
N ALA A 27 15.40 -18.92 14.73
CA ALA A 27 14.56 -19.26 13.59
C ALA A 27 14.50 -18.12 12.55
N VAL A 28 14.55 -18.45 11.26
CA VAL A 28 14.37 -17.51 10.15
C VAL A 28 12.88 -17.28 9.92
N ASN A 29 12.09 -18.34 9.87
CA ASN A 29 10.64 -18.27 9.68
C ASN A 29 9.92 -17.99 11.00
N LYS A 30 10.07 -16.75 11.51
CA LYS A 30 9.57 -16.33 12.83
C LYS A 30 8.07 -16.53 13.06
N PHE A 31 7.28 -16.54 11.99
CA PHE A 31 5.82 -16.64 12.06
C PHE A 31 5.30 -18.00 11.59
N ASN A 32 6.19 -18.95 11.28
CA ASN A 32 5.81 -20.26 10.74
C ASN A 32 4.88 -20.16 9.52
N VAL A 33 5.22 -19.27 8.58
CA VAL A 33 4.48 -19.11 7.32
C VAL A 33 4.73 -20.34 6.46
N ILE A 34 3.68 -20.90 5.88
CA ILE A 34 3.75 -22.03 4.95
C ILE A 34 4.06 -21.48 3.55
N PRO A 35 5.19 -21.83 2.90
CA PRO A 35 5.50 -21.30 1.57
C PRO A 35 4.45 -21.62 0.52
N ASP A 36 3.86 -22.82 0.58
CA ASP A 36 2.83 -23.26 -0.35
C ASP A 36 1.50 -22.48 -0.19
N SER A 37 1.34 -21.68 0.87
CA SER A 37 0.17 -20.81 1.05
C SER A 37 0.37 -19.41 0.46
N ILE A 38 1.51 -19.10 -0.16
CA ILE A 38 1.70 -17.84 -0.87
C ILE A 38 0.78 -17.83 -2.10
N PRO A 39 -0.11 -16.84 -2.26
CA PRO A 39 -1.01 -16.82 -3.41
C PRO A 39 -0.26 -16.64 -4.74
N ASP A 40 -0.68 -17.38 -5.78
CA ASP A 40 -0.01 -17.36 -7.11
C ASP A 40 0.13 -15.96 -7.69
N TRP A 41 -0.89 -15.10 -7.51
CA TRP A 41 -0.87 -13.73 -8.04
C TRP A 41 0.30 -12.89 -7.52
N VAL A 42 0.85 -13.22 -6.34
CA VAL A 42 1.97 -12.46 -5.74
C VAL A 42 3.24 -12.59 -6.59
N PHE A 43 3.48 -13.77 -7.17
CA PHE A 43 4.66 -14.00 -8.00
C PHE A 43 4.61 -13.22 -9.31
N ASP A 44 3.43 -13.11 -9.93
CA ASP A 44 3.23 -12.33 -11.17
C ASP A 44 3.14 -10.82 -10.91
N PHE A 45 2.65 -10.45 -9.73
CA PHE A 45 2.50 -9.06 -9.32
C PHE A 45 3.81 -8.43 -8.84
N MET A 46 4.71 -9.18 -8.20
CA MET A 46 5.94 -8.62 -7.66
C MET A 46 6.93 -8.24 -8.78
N PRO A 47 7.26 -6.96 -9.00
CA PRO A 47 8.23 -6.55 -10.00
C PRO A 47 9.66 -6.86 -9.55
N CYS A 48 10.60 -6.87 -10.50
CA CYS A 48 12.04 -6.96 -10.18
C CYS A 48 12.55 -5.72 -9.43
N ARG A 49 11.91 -4.56 -9.63
CA ARG A 49 12.23 -3.30 -8.95
C ARG A 49 10.97 -2.75 -8.30
N GLY A 50 10.96 -2.74 -6.97
CA GLY A 50 9.84 -2.25 -6.19
C GLY A 50 9.58 -3.15 -4.98
N GLY A 51 8.64 -2.71 -4.14
CA GLY A 51 8.26 -3.43 -2.94
C GLY A 51 7.22 -2.67 -2.16
N TYR A 52 6.63 -3.30 -1.16
CA TYR A 52 5.60 -2.70 -0.32
C TYR A 52 5.55 -3.34 1.06
N PHE A 53 4.82 -2.72 1.96
CA PHE A 53 4.44 -3.33 3.22
C PHE A 53 3.20 -4.21 3.04
N LEU A 54 3.34 -5.48 3.42
CA LEU A 54 2.27 -6.48 3.53
C LEU A 54 1.06 -5.93 4.30
N GLY A 55 -0.13 -6.42 3.95
CA GLY A 55 -1.37 -6.03 4.62
C GLY A 55 -1.45 -6.52 6.05
N ASN A 56 -0.92 -7.71 6.33
CA ASN A 56 -0.90 -8.28 7.68
C ASN A 56 0.21 -9.32 7.85
N VAL A 57 0.71 -9.46 9.08
CA VAL A 57 1.64 -10.50 9.51
C VAL A 57 1.23 -10.95 10.91
N SER A 58 0.92 -12.23 11.07
CA SER A 58 0.52 -12.82 12.35
C SER A 58 0.97 -14.30 12.42
N PRO A 59 0.77 -14.99 13.57
CA PRO A 59 1.13 -16.39 13.69
C PRO A 59 0.50 -17.25 12.58
N ALA A 60 1.35 -17.92 11.79
CA ALA A 60 1.00 -18.77 10.65
C ALA A 60 0.22 -18.08 9.52
N MET A 61 0.22 -16.73 9.45
CA MET A 61 -0.51 -16.02 8.40
C MET A 61 0.21 -14.74 7.95
N MET A 62 0.30 -14.58 6.63
CA MET A 62 0.68 -13.32 5.99
C MET A 62 -0.38 -12.95 4.97
N ASP A 63 -0.96 -11.76 5.09
CA ASP A 63 -1.85 -11.19 4.08
C ASP A 63 -1.00 -10.41 3.08
N PHE A 64 -0.78 -11.03 1.92
CA PHE A 64 0.05 -10.45 0.86
C PHE A 64 -0.60 -9.29 0.14
N ARG A 65 -1.88 -8.97 0.38
CA ARG A 65 -2.52 -7.85 -0.33
C ARG A 65 -1.81 -6.54 -0.07
N TRP A 66 -1.68 -5.73 -1.12
CA TRP A 66 -1.20 -4.36 -1.02
C TRP A 66 -2.33 -3.46 -0.52
N PHE A 67 -2.04 -2.55 0.41
CA PHE A 67 -2.98 -1.55 0.93
C PHE A 67 -2.43 -0.14 0.75
N ALA A 68 -3.15 0.70 0.00
CA ALA A 68 -2.71 2.03 -0.39
C ALA A 68 -2.39 2.93 0.80
N LEU A 69 -3.37 3.08 1.70
CA LEU A 69 -3.28 4.01 2.83
C LEU A 69 -2.10 3.66 3.75
N GLY A 70 -1.91 2.37 4.04
CA GLY A 70 -0.80 1.90 4.87
C GLY A 70 0.56 2.23 4.27
N ASN A 71 0.74 1.97 2.97
CA ASN A 71 2.00 2.26 2.27
C ASN A 71 2.25 3.78 2.12
N CYS A 72 1.23 4.57 1.81
CA CYS A 72 1.37 6.03 1.72
C CYS A 72 1.72 6.64 3.09
N ILE A 73 1.03 6.23 4.16
CA ILE A 73 1.34 6.69 5.53
C ILE A 73 2.74 6.22 5.95
N ALA A 74 3.16 5.01 5.59
CA ALA A 74 4.51 4.55 5.91
C ALA A 74 5.59 5.47 5.32
N ILE A 75 5.38 5.95 4.09
CA ILE A 75 6.25 6.96 3.47
C ILE A 75 6.16 8.28 4.23
N VAL A 76 4.95 8.83 4.37
CA VAL A 76 4.71 10.16 4.96
C VAL A 76 5.23 10.27 6.40
N SER A 77 5.07 9.21 7.20
CA SER A 77 5.52 9.15 8.60
C SER A 77 7.00 8.78 8.78
N SER A 78 7.75 8.55 7.70
CA SER A 78 9.14 8.04 7.75
C SER A 78 9.28 6.67 8.43
N LEU A 79 8.19 5.90 8.50
CA LEU A 79 8.24 4.49 8.89
C LEU A 79 8.97 3.66 7.81
N ALA A 80 8.75 3.96 6.54
CA ALA A 80 9.52 3.41 5.44
C ALA A 80 10.92 4.05 5.42
N THR A 81 11.98 3.28 5.17
CA THR A 81 13.29 3.87 4.85
C THR A 81 13.23 4.65 3.53
N PRO A 82 14.24 5.47 3.19
CA PRO A 82 14.30 6.12 1.89
C PRO A 82 14.22 5.12 0.73
N GLU A 83 14.94 4.00 0.83
CA GLU A 83 14.98 2.94 -0.18
C GLU A 83 13.61 2.25 -0.30
N GLN A 84 12.97 1.95 0.83
CA GLN A 84 11.62 1.37 0.85
C GLN A 84 10.59 2.33 0.26
N SER A 85 10.71 3.62 0.55
CA SER A 85 9.82 4.65 0.01
C SER A 85 9.95 4.75 -1.50
N VAL A 86 11.17 4.77 -2.02
CA VAL A 86 11.45 4.74 -3.47
C VAL A 86 10.89 3.46 -4.11
N ALA A 87 11.09 2.30 -3.48
CA ALA A 87 10.60 1.01 -3.98
C ALA A 87 9.06 0.91 -3.99
N ILE A 88 8.36 1.54 -3.03
CA ILE A 88 6.89 1.65 -3.07
C ILE A 88 6.45 2.47 -4.29
N MET A 89 7.15 3.57 -4.59
CA MET A 89 6.81 4.37 -5.76
C MET A 89 7.15 3.67 -7.07
N ASP A 90 8.26 2.95 -7.14
CA ASP A 90 8.59 2.10 -8.30
C ASP A 90 7.51 1.04 -8.54
N LEU A 91 7.00 0.40 -7.47
CA LEU A 91 5.90 -0.55 -7.58
C LEU A 91 4.63 0.10 -8.15
N ILE A 92 4.24 1.28 -7.64
CA ILE A 92 3.05 2.00 -8.13
C ILE A 92 3.21 2.40 -9.59
N GLU A 93 4.42 2.78 -10.00
CA GLU A 93 4.74 3.14 -11.38
C GLU A 93 4.68 1.92 -12.32
N GLU A 94 5.28 0.80 -11.91
CA GLU A 94 5.34 -0.42 -12.72
C GLU A 94 3.98 -1.15 -12.79
N LYS A 95 3.18 -1.09 -11.72
CA LYS A 95 1.84 -1.70 -11.62
C LYS A 95 0.72 -0.66 -11.65
N TRP A 96 0.91 0.38 -12.47
CA TRP A 96 -0.02 1.51 -12.54
C TRP A 96 -1.44 1.08 -12.88
N ASP A 97 -1.63 0.17 -13.82
CA ASP A 97 -2.96 -0.25 -14.26
C ASP A 97 -3.70 -1.05 -13.17
N GLU A 98 -2.97 -1.85 -12.40
CA GLU A 98 -3.50 -2.64 -11.28
C GLU A 98 -3.82 -1.78 -10.06
N LEU A 99 -2.94 -0.82 -9.72
CA LEU A 99 -3.04 -0.05 -8.47
C LEU A 99 -3.78 1.28 -8.63
N VAL A 100 -3.73 1.89 -9.82
CA VAL A 100 -4.40 3.15 -10.15
C VAL A 100 -5.49 2.93 -11.20
N GLY A 101 -5.17 2.30 -12.33
CA GLY A 101 -6.08 2.13 -13.45
C GLY A 101 -6.54 3.47 -14.03
N GLU A 102 -7.86 3.63 -14.19
CA GLU A 102 -8.51 4.84 -14.72
C GLU A 102 -9.16 5.71 -13.64
N MET A 103 -8.94 5.38 -12.36
CA MET A 103 -9.36 6.20 -11.23
C MET A 103 -8.45 5.95 -10.02
N PRO A 104 -7.62 6.93 -9.61
CA PRO A 104 -6.81 6.78 -8.40
C PRO A 104 -7.70 6.74 -7.15
N LEU A 105 -7.37 5.98 -6.11
CA LEU A 105 -6.37 4.92 -6.03
C LEU A 105 -7.08 3.66 -5.53
N LYS A 106 -6.62 2.46 -5.91
CA LYS A 106 -7.14 1.24 -5.30
C LYS A 106 -6.94 1.27 -3.80
N ILE A 107 -7.99 0.94 -3.03
CA ILE A 107 -7.86 0.85 -1.57
C ILE A 107 -6.97 -0.33 -1.15
N CYS A 108 -7.11 -1.44 -1.87
CA CYS A 108 -6.27 -2.62 -1.76
C CYS A 108 -6.19 -3.38 -3.09
N TYR A 109 -5.20 -4.25 -3.22
CA TYR A 109 -5.03 -5.12 -4.38
C TYR A 109 -4.47 -6.49 -3.99
N PRO A 110 -4.97 -7.60 -4.59
CA PRO A 110 -6.17 -7.70 -5.43
C PRO A 110 -7.46 -7.77 -4.59
N ALA A 111 -8.61 -7.82 -5.27
CA ALA A 111 -9.88 -8.15 -4.64
C ALA A 111 -9.96 -9.65 -4.30
N LEU A 112 -10.62 -9.95 -3.18
CA LEU A 112 -11.05 -11.30 -2.82
C LEU A 112 -12.18 -11.74 -3.75
N GLU A 113 -12.08 -12.94 -4.31
CA GLU A 113 -13.08 -13.52 -5.21
C GLU A 113 -13.52 -14.91 -4.73
N ASN A 114 -14.63 -15.41 -5.30
CA ASN A 114 -15.12 -16.79 -5.10
C ASN A 114 -15.15 -17.24 -3.62
N HIS A 115 -14.41 -18.31 -3.29
CA HIS A 115 -14.38 -18.89 -1.96
C HIS A 115 -13.77 -17.96 -0.91
N GLU A 116 -12.71 -17.22 -1.26
CA GLU A 116 -12.08 -16.27 -0.36
C GLU A 116 -13.05 -15.16 0.04
N TRP A 117 -13.81 -14.62 -0.93
CA TRP A 117 -14.84 -13.63 -0.63
C TRP A 117 -15.90 -14.20 0.32
N ARG A 118 -16.40 -15.41 0.07
CA ARG A 118 -17.43 -16.03 0.93
C ARG A 118 -16.93 -16.21 2.36
N ILE A 119 -15.70 -16.71 2.53
CA ILE A 119 -15.11 -17.05 3.82
C ILE A 119 -14.69 -15.79 4.57
N ILE A 120 -13.89 -14.92 3.95
CA ILE A 120 -13.25 -13.78 4.63
C ILE A 120 -14.27 -12.66 4.90
N THR A 121 -15.19 -12.42 3.98
CA THR A 121 -16.18 -11.33 4.15
C THR A 121 -17.50 -11.79 4.77
N GLY A 122 -17.72 -13.11 4.90
CA GLY A 122 -19.02 -13.65 5.33
C GLY A 122 -20.12 -13.41 4.30
N CYS A 123 -19.80 -13.46 3.00
CA CYS A 123 -20.69 -13.13 1.89
C CYS A 123 -21.23 -11.68 1.92
N ASP A 124 -20.43 -10.70 2.36
CA ASP A 124 -20.85 -9.30 2.46
C ASP A 124 -21.21 -8.72 1.06
N PRO A 125 -22.50 -8.40 0.81
CA PRO A 125 -22.97 -7.97 -0.50
C PRO A 125 -22.52 -6.57 -0.92
N LYS A 126 -21.95 -5.76 0.00
CA LYS A 126 -21.37 -4.45 -0.31
C LYS A 126 -19.93 -4.57 -0.83
N ASN A 127 -19.22 -5.59 -0.38
CA ASN A 127 -17.81 -5.85 -0.69
C ASN A 127 -17.63 -6.93 -1.77
N THR A 128 -18.44 -6.90 -2.83
CA THR A 128 -18.26 -7.81 -3.97
C THR A 128 -16.94 -7.57 -4.70
N ARG A 129 -16.59 -8.44 -5.66
CA ARG A 129 -15.37 -8.31 -6.46
C ARG A 129 -15.15 -6.88 -6.97
N TRP A 130 -13.97 -6.32 -6.72
CA TRP A 130 -13.56 -5.00 -7.18
C TRP A 130 -14.55 -3.88 -6.80
N SER A 131 -15.14 -3.97 -5.60
CA SER A 131 -16.16 -3.03 -5.11
C SER A 131 -15.88 -2.58 -3.69
N TYR A 132 -16.18 -1.32 -3.40
CA TYR A 132 -16.08 -0.74 -2.06
C TYR A 132 -14.72 -1.04 -1.40
N HIS A 133 -14.66 -1.71 -0.25
CA HIS A 133 -13.38 -2.04 0.41
C HIS A 133 -12.63 -3.20 -0.26
N ASN A 134 -13.30 -4.00 -1.09
CA ASN A 134 -12.73 -5.17 -1.75
C ASN A 134 -12.20 -4.83 -3.15
N GLY A 135 -11.14 -4.01 -3.22
CA GLY A 135 -10.50 -3.60 -4.47
C GLY A 135 -11.18 -2.45 -5.22
N GLY A 136 -12.04 -1.67 -4.54
CA GLY A 136 -12.58 -0.42 -5.10
C GLY A 136 -11.50 0.65 -5.26
N SER A 137 -11.72 1.59 -6.17
CA SER A 137 -10.90 2.81 -6.34
C SER A 137 -11.52 3.96 -5.54
N TRP A 138 -10.73 4.61 -4.71
CA TRP A 138 -11.20 5.62 -3.75
C TRP A 138 -10.53 6.98 -4.01
N PRO A 139 -11.28 7.97 -4.56
CA PRO A 139 -10.74 9.29 -4.87
C PRO A 139 -10.13 10.03 -3.67
N VAL A 140 -10.66 9.79 -2.47
CA VAL A 140 -10.11 10.37 -1.23
C VAL A 140 -8.64 10.00 -1.01
N LEU A 141 -8.13 8.87 -1.53
CA LEU A 141 -6.72 8.48 -1.35
C LEU A 141 -5.75 9.32 -2.19
N LEU A 142 -6.25 10.13 -3.12
CA LEU A 142 -5.44 10.95 -4.02
C LEU A 142 -4.50 11.90 -3.26
N TRP A 143 -4.95 12.52 -2.16
CA TRP A 143 -4.09 13.44 -1.40
C TRP A 143 -2.93 12.73 -0.69
N LEU A 144 -3.14 11.51 -0.20
CA LEU A 144 -2.08 10.70 0.42
C LEU A 144 -1.05 10.25 -0.61
N LEU A 145 -1.51 9.84 -1.79
CA LEU A 145 -0.61 9.53 -2.91
C LEU A 145 0.21 10.77 -3.27
N THR A 146 -0.42 11.94 -3.39
CA THR A 146 0.28 13.20 -3.68
C THR A 146 1.31 13.54 -2.62
N ALA A 147 0.97 13.43 -1.33
CA ALA A 147 1.91 13.65 -0.23
C ALA A 147 3.12 12.72 -0.32
N ALA A 148 2.89 11.42 -0.53
CA ALA A 148 3.96 10.44 -0.70
C ALA A 148 4.83 10.75 -1.94
N CYS A 149 4.22 11.14 -3.07
CA CYS A 149 4.90 11.54 -4.29
C CYS A 149 5.82 12.75 -4.06
N ILE A 150 5.34 13.78 -3.37
CA ILE A 150 6.16 14.97 -3.07
C ILE A 150 7.31 14.58 -2.13
N LYS A 151 7.02 13.82 -1.06
CA LYS A 151 8.05 13.41 -0.08
C LYS A 151 9.17 12.57 -0.71
N THR A 152 8.85 11.79 -1.73
CA THR A 152 9.81 10.95 -2.46
C THR A 152 10.41 11.61 -3.70
N GLY A 153 10.11 12.89 -3.96
CA GLY A 153 10.64 13.61 -5.12
C GLY A 153 10.06 13.17 -6.46
N ARG A 154 8.84 12.62 -6.49
CA ARG A 154 8.11 12.17 -7.70
C ARG A 154 6.82 12.95 -7.98
N PRO A 155 6.84 14.30 -8.08
CA PRO A 155 5.62 15.10 -8.29
C PRO A 155 4.92 14.81 -9.61
N GLN A 156 5.63 14.29 -10.62
CA GLN A 156 5.07 13.95 -11.93
C GLN A 156 4.00 12.85 -11.83
N MET A 157 4.20 11.90 -10.92
CA MET A 157 3.25 10.81 -10.66
C MET A 157 1.96 11.35 -10.02
N ALA A 158 2.09 12.26 -9.05
CA ALA A 158 0.95 12.95 -8.44
C ALA A 158 0.16 13.75 -9.49
N LYS A 159 0.87 14.51 -10.35
CA LYS A 159 0.27 15.27 -11.45
C LYS A 159 -0.56 14.36 -12.37
N ARG A 160 0.02 13.24 -12.82
CA ARG A 160 -0.68 12.25 -13.66
C ARG A 160 -1.94 11.70 -12.97
N ALA A 161 -1.87 11.36 -11.68
CA ALA A 161 -3.02 10.86 -10.93
C ALA A 161 -4.12 11.93 -10.81
N ILE A 162 -3.75 13.18 -10.53
CA ILE A 162 -4.70 14.29 -10.42
C ILE A 162 -5.39 14.57 -11.76
N GLU A 163 -4.65 14.66 -12.86
CA GLU A 163 -5.22 14.86 -14.21
C GLU A 163 -6.19 13.73 -14.59
N LEU A 164 -5.86 12.49 -14.24
CA LEU A 164 -6.74 11.34 -14.43
C LEU A 164 -8.06 11.49 -13.64
N ALA A 165 -7.99 11.88 -12.38
CA ALA A 165 -9.18 12.10 -11.54
C ALA A 165 -10.03 13.29 -12.05
N GLU A 166 -9.39 14.40 -12.46
CA GLU A 166 -10.05 15.60 -12.99
C GLU A 166 -10.88 15.32 -14.24
N SER A 167 -10.45 14.36 -15.06
CA SER A 167 -11.15 14.01 -16.29
C SER A 167 -12.59 13.50 -16.07
N ARG A 168 -12.91 13.04 -14.84
CA ARG A 168 -14.16 12.32 -14.51
C ARG A 168 -14.87 12.77 -13.24
N LEU A 169 -14.17 13.14 -12.16
CA LEU A 169 -14.79 13.36 -10.84
C LEU A 169 -15.95 14.37 -10.88
N LEU A 170 -15.77 15.50 -11.57
CA LEU A 170 -16.82 16.50 -11.71
C LEU A 170 -18.01 15.99 -12.52
N LYS A 171 -17.75 15.30 -13.63
CA LYS A 171 -18.78 14.75 -14.54
C LYS A 171 -19.64 13.69 -13.84
N ASP A 172 -19.03 12.90 -12.97
CA ASP A 172 -19.70 11.81 -12.25
C ASP A 172 -20.43 12.29 -10.97
N GLY A 173 -20.26 13.57 -10.60
CA GLY A 173 -20.88 14.17 -9.42
C GLY A 173 -20.19 13.80 -8.11
N TRP A 174 -18.86 13.76 -8.11
CA TRP A 174 -17.99 13.48 -6.95
C TRP A 174 -18.39 12.22 -6.16
N PRO A 175 -18.29 11.02 -6.77
CA PRO A 175 -18.67 9.78 -6.10
C PRO A 175 -17.78 9.44 -4.89
N GLU A 176 -18.34 8.67 -3.96
CA GLU A 176 -17.62 8.13 -2.80
C GLU A 176 -16.50 7.16 -3.20
N TYR A 177 -16.76 6.27 -4.16
CA TYR A 177 -15.82 5.28 -4.68
C TYR A 177 -16.21 4.83 -6.08
N TYR A 178 -15.31 4.10 -6.73
CA TYR A 178 -15.46 3.51 -8.07
C TYR A 178 -15.17 2.00 -8.03
N ASP A 179 -15.84 1.26 -8.90
CA ASP A 179 -15.78 -0.19 -8.99
C ASP A 179 -15.10 -0.69 -10.28
N GLY A 180 -14.75 -1.97 -10.27
CA GLY A 180 -14.12 -2.69 -11.37
C GLY A 180 -12.60 -2.63 -11.32
N LYS A 181 -11.95 -3.57 -12.02
CA LYS A 181 -10.49 -3.73 -12.02
C LYS A 181 -9.75 -2.42 -12.28
N LEU A 182 -10.23 -1.62 -13.23
CA LEU A 182 -9.65 -0.33 -13.61
C LEU A 182 -10.33 0.89 -12.98
N GLY A 183 -11.35 0.74 -12.12
CA GLY A 183 -12.11 1.88 -11.58
C GLY A 183 -12.98 2.58 -12.63
N ARG A 184 -13.44 1.84 -13.65
CA ARG A 184 -14.24 2.37 -14.76
C ARG A 184 -15.66 2.72 -14.36
N PHE A 185 -16.24 2.04 -13.39
CA PHE A 185 -17.65 2.20 -13.03
C PHE A 185 -17.78 3.03 -11.76
N VAL A 186 -18.76 3.94 -11.70
CA VAL A 186 -19.13 4.56 -10.42
C VAL A 186 -19.56 3.45 -9.46
N GLY A 187 -19.16 3.56 -8.20
CA GLY A 187 -19.38 2.51 -7.21
C GLY A 187 -20.85 2.12 -7.07
N LYS A 188 -21.11 0.83 -6.94
CA LYS A 188 -22.46 0.22 -6.96
C LYS A 188 -23.44 0.88 -6.00
N GLN A 189 -22.95 1.34 -4.85
CA GLN A 189 -23.72 2.09 -3.84
C GLN A 189 -23.04 3.41 -3.48
N ALA A 190 -22.22 3.98 -4.37
CA ALA A 190 -21.48 5.21 -4.09
C ALA A 190 -22.43 6.41 -3.94
N ARG A 191 -22.26 7.16 -2.86
CA ARG A 191 -22.92 8.45 -2.70
C ARG A 191 -22.27 9.49 -3.60
N LYS A 192 -23.07 10.39 -4.15
CA LYS A 192 -22.59 11.59 -4.86
C LYS A 192 -22.24 12.70 -3.87
N PHE A 193 -21.43 13.65 -4.31
CA PHE A 193 -20.99 14.80 -3.52
C PHE A 193 -20.36 14.39 -2.20
N GLN A 194 -19.61 13.30 -2.22
CA GLN A 194 -18.97 12.79 -1.02
C GLN A 194 -17.86 13.76 -0.59
N THR A 195 -18.00 14.33 0.60
CA THR A 195 -17.15 15.42 1.10
C THR A 195 -15.66 15.13 0.99
N TRP A 196 -15.23 13.92 1.39
CA TRP A 196 -13.81 13.56 1.37
C TRP A 196 -13.24 13.30 -0.03
N SER A 197 -14.08 13.04 -1.03
CA SER A 197 -13.65 12.85 -2.41
C SER A 197 -13.32 14.21 -3.01
N ILE A 198 -14.15 15.22 -2.70
CA ILE A 198 -13.92 16.62 -3.05
C ILE A 198 -12.70 17.15 -2.29
N ALA A 199 -12.68 17.00 -0.96
CA ALA A 199 -11.59 17.51 -0.12
C ALA A 199 -10.25 16.85 -0.46
N GLY A 200 -10.21 15.54 -0.69
CA GLY A 200 -8.99 14.84 -1.09
C GLY A 200 -8.42 15.35 -2.41
N TYR A 201 -9.28 15.63 -3.40
CA TYR A 201 -8.84 16.27 -4.64
C TYR A 201 -8.28 17.68 -4.39
N LEU A 202 -8.98 18.52 -3.62
CA LEU A 202 -8.53 19.89 -3.33
C LEU A 202 -7.18 19.89 -2.59
N VAL A 203 -7.02 19.05 -1.57
CA VAL A 203 -5.76 18.92 -0.83
C VAL A 203 -4.63 18.45 -1.74
N ALA A 204 -4.87 17.48 -2.62
CA ALA A 204 -3.90 17.03 -3.60
C ALA A 204 -3.43 18.17 -4.53
N ARG A 205 -4.37 18.99 -5.03
CA ARG A 205 -4.06 20.17 -5.85
C ARG A 205 -3.24 21.21 -5.10
N MET A 206 -3.68 21.58 -3.90
CA MET A 206 -3.00 22.57 -3.07
C MET A 206 -1.57 22.13 -2.70
N MET A 207 -1.38 20.84 -2.37
CA MET A 207 -0.04 20.30 -2.09
C MET A 207 0.87 20.31 -3.32
N LEU A 208 0.34 20.08 -4.52
CA LEU A 208 1.14 20.13 -5.74
C LEU A 208 1.52 21.56 -6.12
N GLU A 209 0.64 22.53 -5.85
CA GLU A 209 0.88 23.96 -6.08
C GLU A 209 1.88 24.56 -5.07
N ASP A 210 1.79 24.14 -3.80
CA ASP A 210 2.74 24.49 -2.75
C ASP A 210 3.25 23.25 -1.98
N PRO A 211 4.35 22.64 -2.44
CA PRO A 211 4.96 21.48 -1.77
C PRO A 211 5.40 21.71 -0.32
N SER A 212 5.55 22.97 0.13
CA SER A 212 5.91 23.26 1.52
C SER A 212 4.83 22.82 2.52
N THR A 213 3.58 22.72 2.06
CA THR A 213 2.44 22.22 2.84
C THR A 213 2.60 20.76 3.28
N LEU A 214 3.46 19.98 2.62
CA LEU A 214 3.80 18.61 3.02
C LEU A 214 4.26 18.54 4.49
N MET A 215 4.97 19.56 4.97
CA MET A 215 5.50 19.63 6.34
C MET A 215 4.42 19.56 7.42
N MET A 216 3.15 19.86 7.09
CA MET A 216 2.03 19.75 8.03
C MET A 216 1.68 18.30 8.38
N ILE A 217 2.04 17.34 7.52
CA ILE A 217 1.61 15.94 7.66
C ILE A 217 2.76 14.94 7.61
N SER A 218 3.95 15.34 7.13
CA SER A 218 5.11 14.46 7.04
C SER A 218 6.01 14.56 8.26
N MET A 219 6.64 13.44 8.61
CA MET A 219 7.73 13.40 9.60
C MET A 219 9.09 13.33 8.89
N GLU A 220 10.14 13.82 9.55
CA GLU A 220 11.52 13.67 9.07
C GLU A 220 12.03 12.24 9.30
N GLU A 221 13.12 11.89 8.61
CA GLU A 221 13.78 10.60 8.82
C GLU A 221 14.46 10.56 10.19
N ASP A 222 14.55 9.35 10.77
CA ASP A 222 15.33 9.15 11.98
C ASP A 222 16.78 9.55 11.71
N ARG A 223 17.30 10.50 12.49
CA ARG A 223 18.74 10.78 12.47
C ARG A 223 19.47 9.49 12.85
N PRO A 224 20.58 9.14 12.17
CA PRO A 224 21.32 7.93 12.50
C PRO A 224 21.70 7.98 13.98
N VAL A 225 21.11 7.07 14.76
CA VAL A 225 21.47 6.88 16.16
C VAL A 225 22.93 6.44 16.15
N LYS A 226 23.83 7.30 16.66
CA LYS A 226 25.24 6.91 16.85
C LYS A 226 25.26 5.57 17.57
N PRO A 227 26.03 4.57 17.10
CA PRO A 227 26.07 3.27 17.76
C PRO A 227 26.47 3.50 19.22
N THR A 228 25.54 3.25 20.14
CA THR A 228 25.84 3.20 21.56
C THR A 228 26.76 2.00 21.76
N MET A 229 28.03 2.26 22.09
CA MET A 229 28.97 1.22 22.49
C MET A 229 28.34 0.38 23.59
N ARG A 230 27.90 -0.83 23.26
CA ARG A 230 27.57 -1.84 24.28
C ARG A 230 28.90 -2.26 24.90
N ARG A 231 29.11 -1.93 26.17
CA ARG A 231 30.22 -2.48 26.94
C ARG A 231 30.12 -4.01 26.88
N SER A 232 31.16 -4.64 26.34
CA SER A 232 31.37 -6.09 26.44
C SER A 232 31.40 -6.48 27.91
N ALA A 233 30.41 -7.24 28.37
CA ALA A 233 30.50 -7.92 29.65
C ALA A 233 31.46 -9.09 29.48
N SER A 234 32.74 -8.88 29.83
CA SER A 234 33.69 -9.96 30.05
C SER A 234 33.25 -10.71 31.30
N TRP A 235 32.77 -11.93 31.12
CA TRP A 235 32.56 -12.89 32.19
C TRP A 235 33.92 -13.45 32.58
N ASN A 236 34.39 -13.14 33.78
CA ASN A 236 35.47 -13.90 34.40
C ASN A 236 34.84 -15.07 35.15
N ALA A 237 35.30 -16.27 34.81
CA ALA A 237 35.02 -17.53 35.49
C ALA A 237 35.65 -17.58 36.89
#